data_AF-A0A2D0ILB7-F1
#
_entry.id   AF-A0A2D0ILB7-F1
#
_cell.length_a   1.000
_cell.length_b   1.000
_cell.length_c   1.000
_cell.angle_alpha   90.00
_cell.angle_beta   90.00
_cell.angle_gamma   90.00
#
_symmetry.space_group_name_H-M   'P 1'
#
loop_
_entity.id
_entity.type
_entity.pdbx_description
1 polymer ?
#
loop_
_entity_poly.entity_id
_entity_poly.type
_entity_poly.pdbx_seq_one_letter_code
_entity_poly.pdbx_strand_id
1 'polypeptide(L)'
;MIKEQCEYDDYFIYNKSLIDFLMDFELPDRIYLNNADSFDDKYISTQENYWVYDYSGCRHCVRFNLDKNSNQLLKFICFHYASTRSPYQLPSLQQAWVKAIDYCKEQESFTFSVLKDYLETDDLDPRCFYYILYGVKILCINELSDFSLNNYDELEFIPRPISHSWGIYKEIDNMLDPNEKNMISNGLFELADAIKNGKIIKKDTLKNAAMLGIIYATSARPVQISKLAAKYIHIDTRDSTNNVTRYSIILTLR
;
A
#
# COMPACT_ATOMS: atom_id res chain seq x y z
N MET A 1 36.75 1.28 -33.12
CA MET A 1 35.54 1.15 -33.93
C MET A 1 34.93 -0.22 -33.63
N ILE A 2 33.76 -0.39 -33.05
CA ILE A 2 32.74 0.53 -32.54
C ILE A 2 32.18 -0.19 -31.30
N LYS A 3 32.20 0.51 -30.15
CA LYS A 3 31.31 0.24 -29.03
C LYS A 3 29.93 0.73 -29.48
N GLU A 4 29.07 -0.13 -30.00
CA GLU A 4 27.63 0.09 -30.19
C GLU A 4 27.02 -1.29 -30.44
N GLN A 5 26.73 -2.05 -29.37
CA GLN A 5 25.81 -3.20 -29.44
C GLN A 5 25.42 -3.75 -28.06
N CYS A 6 25.30 -2.89 -27.04
CA CYS A 6 24.77 -3.28 -25.72
C CYS A 6 23.83 -2.22 -25.12
N GLU A 7 23.10 -1.46 -25.95
CA GLU A 7 22.24 -0.36 -25.49
C GLU A 7 20.87 -0.35 -26.20
N TYR A 8 20.38 -1.53 -26.58
CA TYR A 8 19.04 -1.72 -27.15
C TYR A 8 18.47 -3.03 -26.63
N ASP A 9 17.77 -2.94 -25.51
CA ASP A 9 16.52 -3.67 -25.18
C ASP A 9 16.06 -3.17 -23.80
N ASP A 10 15.70 -1.88 -23.73
CA ASP A 10 14.87 -1.38 -22.63
C ASP A 10 13.49 -2.01 -22.82
N TYR A 11 13.24 -3.14 -22.15
CA TYR A 11 11.97 -3.88 -22.21
C TYR A 11 10.80 -2.94 -21.89
N PHE A 12 10.08 -2.53 -22.95
CA PHE A 12 9.06 -1.48 -22.98
C PHE A 12 7.72 -1.95 -22.40
N ILE A 13 7.74 -2.60 -21.23
CA ILE A 13 6.52 -3.06 -20.56
C ILE A 13 5.76 -1.91 -19.89
N TYR A 14 6.44 -0.79 -19.64
CA TYR A 14 5.88 0.37 -18.96
C TYR A 14 5.22 1.34 -19.93
N ASN A 15 4.03 1.80 -19.60
CA ASN A 15 3.39 2.89 -20.32
C ASN A 15 4.23 4.17 -20.23
N LYS A 16 4.26 4.95 -21.31
CA LYS A 16 4.94 6.25 -21.36
C LYS A 16 4.50 7.19 -20.23
N SER A 17 3.21 7.24 -19.89
CA SER A 17 2.74 8.12 -18.81
C SER A 17 3.34 7.77 -17.45
N LEU A 18 3.57 6.49 -17.17
CA LEU A 18 4.26 6.03 -15.97
C LEU A 18 5.74 6.43 -16.00
N ILE A 19 6.40 6.25 -17.15
CA ILE A 19 7.82 6.63 -17.31
C ILE A 19 8.00 8.13 -17.08
N ASP A 20 7.16 8.96 -17.71
CA ASP A 20 7.21 10.42 -17.58
C ASP A 20 7.03 10.83 -16.11
N PHE A 21 6.05 10.25 -15.40
CA PHE A 21 5.86 10.49 -13.97
C PHE A 21 7.09 10.08 -13.14
N LEU A 22 7.65 8.89 -13.37
CA LEU A 22 8.79 8.39 -12.60
C LEU A 22 10.07 9.20 -12.84
N MET A 23 10.22 9.79 -14.04
CA MET A 23 11.33 10.70 -14.35
C MET A 23 11.18 12.06 -13.66
N ASP A 24 9.95 12.57 -13.56
CA ASP A 24 9.66 13.82 -12.86
C ASP A 24 9.64 13.67 -11.33
N PHE A 25 9.48 12.45 -10.83
CA PHE A 25 9.48 12.17 -9.40
C PHE A 25 10.87 12.39 -8.78
N GLU A 26 11.02 13.48 -8.04
CA GLU A 26 12.20 13.77 -7.23
C GLU A 26 12.18 12.98 -5.92
N LEU A 27 12.95 11.89 -5.88
CA LEU A 27 13.16 11.13 -4.65
C LEU A 27 13.98 11.97 -3.65
N PRO A 28 13.49 12.21 -2.42
CA PRO A 28 14.26 12.95 -1.42
C PRO A 28 15.56 12.24 -1.08
N ASP A 29 16.67 12.97 -0.95
CA ASP A 29 18.00 12.46 -0.58
C ASP A 29 18.03 11.64 0.72
N ARG A 30 17.05 11.91 1.60
CA ARG A 30 16.91 11.27 2.91
C ARG A 30 15.44 10.99 3.22
N ILE A 31 15.17 9.78 3.68
CA ILE A 31 13.86 9.36 4.20
C ILE A 31 13.93 9.39 5.72
N TYR A 32 13.09 10.19 6.39
CA TYR A 32 13.03 10.22 7.84
C TYR A 32 12.22 9.04 8.40
N LEU A 33 12.79 8.34 9.39
CA LEU A 33 12.19 7.17 10.02
C LEU A 33 11.45 7.56 11.29
N ASN A 34 10.14 7.84 11.15
CA ASN A 34 9.28 8.34 12.24
C ASN A 34 9.27 7.49 13.52
N ASN A 35 9.53 6.19 13.40
CA ASN A 35 9.48 5.24 14.52
C ASN A 35 10.85 4.76 15.01
N ALA A 36 11.94 5.36 14.53
CA ALA A 36 13.31 4.99 14.90
C ALA A 36 13.58 5.27 16.39
N ASP A 37 14.09 4.27 17.12
CA ASP A 37 14.56 4.41 18.50
C ASP A 37 15.96 5.05 18.54
N SER A 38 16.43 5.42 19.72
CA SER A 38 17.75 5.98 20.04
C SER A 38 18.94 5.22 19.44
N PHE A 39 18.81 3.90 19.24
CA PHE A 39 19.84 3.04 18.65
C PHE A 39 19.66 2.80 17.14
N ASP A 40 18.57 3.29 16.56
CA ASP A 40 18.28 3.16 15.14
C ASP A 40 18.74 4.40 14.37
N ASP A 41 19.10 4.20 13.11
CA ASP A 41 19.29 5.30 12.17
C ASP A 41 17.99 6.10 12.04
N LYS A 42 18.12 7.43 12.06
CA LYS A 42 16.99 8.35 11.90
C LYS A 42 16.61 8.59 10.45
N TYR A 43 17.53 8.30 9.53
CA TYR A 43 17.36 8.57 8.12
C TYR A 43 17.92 7.43 7.29
N ILE A 44 17.26 7.14 6.17
CA ILE A 44 17.81 6.32 5.09
C ILE A 44 18.32 7.27 4.00
N SER A 45 19.58 7.16 3.61
CA SER A 45 20.11 7.87 2.43
C SER A 45 19.67 7.17 1.14
N THR A 46 19.20 7.95 0.18
CA THR A 46 18.63 7.44 -1.09
C THR A 46 19.47 7.74 -2.33
N GLN A 47 20.60 8.45 -2.15
CA GLN A 47 21.45 8.97 -3.22
C GLN A 47 22.09 7.85 -4.07
N GLU A 48 22.37 6.72 -3.42
CA GLU A 48 22.97 5.55 -4.06
C GLU A 48 21.91 4.56 -4.58
N ASN A 49 22.34 3.64 -5.44
CA ASN A 49 21.54 2.49 -5.86
C ASN A 49 21.50 1.36 -4.81
N TYR A 50 21.91 1.66 -3.58
CA TYR A 50 21.69 0.82 -2.42
C TYR A 50 21.39 1.69 -1.21
N TRP A 51 20.45 1.25 -0.38
CA TRP A 51 20.10 1.91 0.87
C TRP A 51 20.58 1.05 2.02
N VAL A 52 21.36 1.64 2.92
CA VAL A 52 21.91 0.97 4.10
C VAL A 52 21.53 1.76 5.34
N TYR A 53 21.05 1.05 6.35
CA TYR A 53 20.63 1.64 7.62
C TYR A 53 20.60 0.57 8.71
N ASP A 54 20.84 1.00 9.95
CA ASP A 54 20.70 0.19 11.15
C ASP A 54 19.32 0.44 11.78
N TYR A 55 18.51 -0.61 11.96
CA TYR A 55 17.16 -0.50 12.52
C TYR A 55 16.72 -1.77 13.26
N SER A 56 16.18 -1.59 14.46
CA SER A 56 15.76 -2.65 15.39
C SER A 56 16.88 -3.64 15.69
N GLY A 57 18.11 -3.13 15.87
CA GLY A 57 19.30 -3.93 16.22
C GLY A 57 19.93 -4.70 15.07
N CYS A 58 19.48 -4.52 13.82
CA CYS A 58 20.03 -5.17 12.64
C CYS A 58 20.45 -4.14 11.59
N ARG A 59 21.54 -4.44 10.88
CA ARG A 59 21.92 -3.72 9.66
C ARG A 59 21.12 -4.24 8.47
N HIS A 60 20.43 -3.34 7.78
CA HIS A 60 19.66 -3.64 6.58
C HIS A 60 20.36 -3.08 5.34
N CYS A 61 20.18 -3.77 4.21
CA CYS A 61 20.67 -3.34 2.91
C CYS A 61 19.61 -3.65 1.85
N VAL A 62 19.21 -2.62 1.11
CA VAL A 62 18.29 -2.71 -0.03
C VAL A 62 19.08 -2.34 -1.27
N ARG A 63 19.06 -3.18 -2.31
CA ARG A 63 19.85 -2.96 -3.55
C ARG A 63 18.92 -2.82 -4.74
N PHE A 64 19.18 -1.80 -5.57
CA PHE A 64 18.44 -1.51 -6.79
C PHE A 64 19.35 -1.82 -7.99
N ASN A 65 19.20 -3.03 -8.53
CA ASN A 65 20.06 -3.56 -9.61
C ASN A 65 19.22 -4.12 -10.77
N LEU A 66 18.19 -3.38 -11.18
CA LEU A 66 17.40 -3.61 -12.37
C LEU A 66 17.75 -2.57 -13.46
N ASP A 67 16.97 -2.52 -14.54
CA ASP A 67 17.01 -1.42 -15.51
C ASP A 67 16.57 -0.08 -14.89
N LYS A 68 16.82 1.01 -15.61
CA LYS A 68 16.59 2.38 -15.13
C LYS A 68 15.15 2.60 -14.66
N ASN A 69 14.17 2.19 -15.46
CA ASN A 69 12.74 2.43 -15.17
C ASN A 69 12.26 1.55 -14.01
N SER A 70 12.64 0.27 -14.01
CA SER A 70 12.31 -0.67 -12.92
C SER A 70 12.93 -0.23 -11.59
N ASN A 71 14.18 0.26 -11.59
CA ASN A 71 14.81 0.78 -10.38
C ASN A 71 14.07 2.02 -9.86
N GLN A 72 13.66 2.93 -10.75
CA GLN A 72 12.97 4.14 -10.34
C GLN A 72 11.60 3.83 -9.74
N LEU A 73 10.83 2.93 -10.37
CA LEU A 73 9.58 2.40 -9.82
C LEU A 73 9.79 1.75 -8.46
N LEU A 74 10.82 0.90 -8.33
CA LEU A 74 11.10 0.17 -7.10
C LEU A 74 11.53 1.10 -5.96
N LYS A 75 12.34 2.13 -6.26
CA LYS A 75 12.69 3.20 -5.32
C LYS A 75 11.47 3.99 -4.89
N PHE A 76 10.58 4.34 -5.81
CA PHE A 76 9.31 5.02 -5.51
C PHE A 76 8.46 4.22 -4.51
N ILE A 77 8.23 2.93 -4.77
CA ILE A 77 7.46 2.05 -3.87
C ILE A 77 8.16 1.90 -2.51
N CYS A 78 9.48 1.69 -2.50
CA CYS A 78 10.26 1.56 -1.27
C CYS A 78 10.24 2.85 -0.44
N PHE A 79 10.27 4.02 -1.08
CA PHE A 79 10.16 5.32 -0.45
C PHE A 79 8.83 5.48 0.30
N HIS A 80 7.71 5.19 -0.38
CA HIS A 80 6.40 5.25 0.24
C HIS A 80 6.29 4.27 1.42
N TYR A 81 6.85 3.06 1.27
CA TYR A 81 6.82 2.07 2.35
C TYR A 81 7.63 2.53 3.56
N ALA A 82 8.88 2.97 3.37
CA ALA A 82 9.73 3.43 4.46
C ALA A 82 9.16 4.66 5.19
N SER A 83 8.41 5.50 4.47
CA SER A 83 7.78 6.72 5.03
C SER A 83 6.53 6.42 5.87
N THR A 84 5.82 5.33 5.58
CA THR A 84 4.50 5.03 6.18
C THR A 84 4.47 3.77 7.03
N ARG A 85 5.45 2.87 6.88
CA ARG A 85 5.53 1.56 7.54
C ARG A 85 6.90 1.40 8.22
N SER A 86 7.09 0.25 8.87
CA SER A 86 8.38 -0.08 9.48
C SER A 86 9.44 -0.36 8.40
N PRO A 87 10.60 0.31 8.42
CA PRO A 87 11.67 0.07 7.44
C PRO A 87 12.33 -1.30 7.63
N TYR A 88 12.09 -2.01 8.74
CA TYR A 88 12.65 -3.35 8.96
C TYR A 88 12.31 -4.34 7.82
N GLN A 89 11.12 -4.21 7.22
CA GLN A 89 10.64 -5.13 6.18
C GLN A 89 11.00 -4.68 4.76
N LEU A 90 11.69 -3.55 4.61
CA LEU A 90 11.99 -2.95 3.31
C LEU A 90 12.79 -3.87 2.37
N PRO A 91 13.82 -4.64 2.84
CA PRO A 91 14.52 -5.58 1.97
C PRO A 91 13.62 -6.69 1.43
N SER A 92 12.70 -7.21 2.25
CA SER A 92 11.75 -8.24 1.82
C SER A 92 10.71 -7.70 0.84
N LEU A 93 10.23 -6.47 1.07
CA LEU A 93 9.35 -5.78 0.12
C LEU A 93 10.05 -5.58 -1.23
N GLN A 94 11.30 -5.11 -1.22
CA GLN A 94 12.06 -4.88 -2.43
C GLN A 94 12.20 -6.19 -3.24
N GLN A 95 12.55 -7.29 -2.59
CA GLN A 95 12.66 -8.60 -3.25
C GLN A 95 11.32 -9.11 -3.80
N ALA A 96 10.22 -8.90 -3.08
CA ALA A 96 8.89 -9.27 -3.57
C ALA A 96 8.52 -8.49 -4.85
N TRP A 97 8.85 -7.20 -4.89
CA TRP A 97 8.60 -6.38 -6.07
C TRP A 97 9.52 -6.66 -7.24
N VAL A 98 10.77 -7.07 -7.02
CA VAL A 98 11.62 -7.58 -8.12
C VAL A 98 10.92 -8.74 -8.82
N LYS A 99 10.41 -9.72 -8.06
CA LYS A 99 9.70 -10.87 -8.63
C LYS A 99 8.42 -10.47 -9.38
N ALA A 100 7.67 -9.50 -8.86
CA ALA A 100 6.48 -8.99 -9.53
C ALA A 100 6.83 -8.27 -10.84
N ILE A 101 7.92 -7.48 -10.85
CA ILE A 101 8.42 -6.82 -12.07
C ILE A 101 8.89 -7.87 -13.09
N ASP A 102 9.61 -8.91 -12.66
CA ASP A 102 10.04 -9.99 -13.53
C ASP A 102 8.84 -10.73 -14.14
N TYR A 103 7.79 -10.99 -13.36
CA TYR A 103 6.53 -11.54 -13.88
C TYR A 103 5.88 -10.62 -14.92
N CYS A 104 5.80 -9.30 -14.67
CA CYS A 104 5.30 -8.35 -15.68
C CYS A 104 6.15 -8.33 -16.95
N LYS A 105 7.47 -8.55 -16.85
CA LYS A 105 8.36 -8.69 -18.00
C LYS A 105 8.05 -9.96 -18.80
N GLU A 106 7.80 -11.08 -18.13
CA GLU A 106 7.38 -12.33 -18.77
C GLU A 106 6.03 -12.19 -19.48
N GLN A 107 5.11 -11.37 -18.93
CA GLN A 107 3.82 -11.04 -19.56
C GLN A 107 3.91 -9.89 -20.56
N GLU A 108 5.11 -9.35 -20.81
CA GLU A 108 5.37 -8.21 -21.70
C GLU A 108 4.54 -6.94 -21.41
N SER A 109 4.02 -6.80 -20.19
CA SER A 109 3.09 -5.73 -19.84
C SER A 109 3.10 -5.43 -18.34
N PHE A 110 3.27 -4.15 -17.99
CA PHE A 110 3.10 -3.65 -16.62
C PHE A 110 1.75 -2.94 -16.50
N THR A 111 0.71 -3.69 -16.14
CA THR A 111 -0.65 -3.18 -15.95
C THR A 111 -1.27 -3.68 -14.63
N PHE A 112 -2.34 -3.03 -14.20
CA PHE A 112 -3.14 -3.47 -13.07
C PHE A 112 -3.64 -4.90 -13.24
N SER A 113 -4.13 -5.26 -14.44
CA SER A 113 -4.64 -6.61 -14.71
C SER A 113 -3.56 -7.66 -14.51
N VAL A 114 -2.34 -7.44 -15.03
CA VAL A 114 -1.22 -8.37 -14.90
C VAL A 114 -0.80 -8.55 -13.44
N LEU A 115 -0.73 -7.44 -12.67
CA LEU A 115 -0.40 -7.53 -11.25
C LEU A 115 -1.52 -8.14 -10.40
N LYS A 116 -2.78 -7.95 -10.79
CA LYS A 116 -3.93 -8.63 -10.18
C LYS A 116 -3.86 -10.13 -10.41
N ASP A 117 -3.61 -10.56 -11.64
CA ASP A 117 -3.43 -11.98 -11.99
C ASP A 117 -2.27 -12.60 -11.19
N TYR A 118 -1.17 -11.85 -11.01
CA TYR A 118 -0.04 -12.30 -10.18
C TYR A 118 -0.41 -12.47 -8.71
N LEU A 119 -1.22 -11.55 -8.17
CA LEU A 119 -1.72 -11.62 -6.78
C LEU A 119 -2.73 -12.75 -6.55
N GLU A 120 -3.44 -13.18 -7.60
CA GLU A 120 -4.41 -14.28 -7.57
C GLU A 120 -3.78 -15.66 -7.74
N THR A 121 -2.44 -15.74 -7.90
CA THR A 121 -1.73 -17.01 -8.02
C THR A 121 -1.65 -17.75 -6.67
N ASP A 122 -2.06 -19.02 -6.65
CA ASP A 122 -2.17 -19.84 -5.43
C ASP A 122 -0.84 -20.06 -4.67
N ASP A 123 0.30 -20.02 -5.36
CA ASP A 123 1.63 -20.32 -4.81
C ASP A 123 2.37 -19.09 -4.23
N LEU A 124 1.74 -17.91 -4.18
CA LEU A 124 2.40 -16.70 -3.71
C LEU A 124 2.56 -16.71 -2.18
N ASP A 125 3.81 -16.56 -1.70
CA ASP A 125 4.08 -16.45 -0.25
C ASP A 125 3.22 -15.33 0.36
N PRO A 126 2.52 -15.57 1.50
CA PRO A 126 1.60 -14.60 2.07
C PRO A 126 2.24 -13.24 2.36
N ARG A 127 3.53 -13.17 2.70
CA ARG A 127 4.19 -11.88 2.93
C ARG A 127 4.44 -11.16 1.62
N CYS A 128 4.91 -11.88 0.59
CA CYS A 128 5.07 -11.34 -0.75
C CYS A 128 3.75 -10.74 -1.27
N PHE A 129 2.63 -11.45 -1.11
CA PHE A 129 1.30 -10.95 -1.46
C PHE A 129 1.04 -9.56 -0.86
N TYR A 130 1.21 -9.40 0.46
CA TYR A 130 0.94 -8.11 1.10
C TYR A 130 1.93 -6.99 0.71
N TYR A 131 3.18 -7.33 0.37
CA TYR A 131 4.15 -6.34 -0.14
C TYR A 131 3.79 -5.84 -1.53
N ILE A 132 3.36 -6.76 -2.41
CA ILE A 132 2.92 -6.43 -3.76
C ILE A 132 1.60 -5.67 -3.70
N LEU A 133 0.61 -6.16 -2.93
CA LEU A 133 -0.66 -5.47 -2.71
C LEU A 133 -0.45 -4.03 -2.22
N TYR A 134 0.50 -3.81 -1.30
CA TYR A 134 0.83 -2.47 -0.84
C TYR A 134 1.29 -1.55 -1.97
N GLY A 135 2.24 -2.00 -2.80
CA GLY A 135 2.75 -1.15 -3.88
C GLY A 135 1.69 -0.91 -4.96
N VAL A 136 0.85 -1.90 -5.29
CA VAL A 136 -0.27 -1.71 -6.24
C VAL A 136 -1.24 -0.65 -5.72
N LYS A 137 -1.54 -0.67 -4.41
CA LYS A 137 -2.33 0.38 -3.77
C LYS A 137 -1.70 1.77 -3.93
N ILE A 138 -0.38 1.89 -3.78
CA ILE A 138 0.33 3.16 -4.01
C ILE A 138 0.20 3.60 -5.48
N LEU A 139 0.33 2.68 -6.44
CA LEU A 139 0.15 3.01 -7.87
C LEU A 139 -1.28 3.52 -8.15
N CYS A 140 -2.31 2.87 -7.59
CA CYS A 140 -3.70 3.29 -7.74
C CYS A 140 -4.00 4.64 -7.07
N ILE A 141 -3.47 4.89 -5.88
CA ILE A 141 -3.68 6.16 -5.15
C ILE A 141 -3.10 7.35 -5.93
N ASN A 142 -1.98 7.14 -6.61
CA ASN A 142 -1.34 8.16 -7.43
C ASN A 142 -1.86 8.19 -8.88
N GLU A 143 -2.87 7.39 -9.20
CA GLU A 143 -3.49 7.26 -10.53
C GLU A 143 -2.47 7.11 -11.67
N LEU A 144 -1.44 6.27 -11.46
CA LEU A 144 -0.34 6.13 -12.40
C LEU A 144 -0.73 5.24 -13.57
N SER A 145 -0.64 5.73 -14.81
CA SER A 145 -0.96 4.96 -16.02
C SER A 145 -2.39 4.40 -16.02
N ASP A 146 -2.53 3.09 -15.92
CA ASP A 146 -3.76 2.30 -15.95
C ASP A 146 -4.21 1.90 -14.55
N PHE A 147 -3.48 2.32 -13.51
CA PHE A 147 -3.86 2.16 -12.13
C PHE A 147 -4.76 3.34 -11.75
N SER A 148 -6.00 3.07 -11.36
CA SER A 148 -6.97 4.09 -10.95
C SER A 148 -7.53 3.82 -9.56
N LEU A 149 -8.24 4.80 -9.01
CA LEU A 149 -8.98 4.63 -7.77
C LEU A 149 -10.06 3.53 -7.85
N ASN A 150 -10.66 3.31 -9.02
CA ASN A 150 -11.61 2.19 -9.20
C ASN A 150 -10.90 0.84 -9.05
N ASN A 151 -9.66 0.74 -9.56
CA ASN A 151 -8.86 -0.47 -9.41
C ASN A 151 -8.41 -0.69 -7.95
N TYR A 152 -8.26 0.39 -7.17
CA TYR A 152 -7.98 0.28 -5.74
C TYR A 152 -9.09 -0.49 -5.02
N ASP A 153 -10.36 -0.19 -5.32
CA ASP A 153 -11.51 -0.87 -4.70
C ASP A 153 -11.56 -2.35 -5.09
N GLU A 154 -11.18 -2.70 -6.32
CA GLU A 154 -11.10 -4.10 -6.77
C GLU A 154 -10.11 -4.94 -5.94
N LEU A 155 -9.04 -4.34 -5.42
CA LEU A 155 -8.03 -5.03 -4.61
C LEU A 155 -8.60 -5.58 -3.30
N GLU A 156 -9.73 -5.05 -2.82
CA GLU A 156 -10.40 -5.57 -1.62
C GLU A 156 -10.96 -6.97 -1.82
N PHE A 157 -11.28 -7.34 -3.06
CA PHE A 157 -11.95 -8.59 -3.41
C PHE A 157 -11.00 -9.73 -3.80
N ILE A 158 -9.71 -9.45 -4.00
CA ILE A 158 -8.69 -10.48 -4.25
C ILE A 158 -8.61 -11.42 -3.03
N PRO A 159 -8.73 -12.75 -3.19
CA PRO A 159 -8.61 -13.69 -2.07
C PRO A 159 -7.25 -13.55 -1.39
N ARG A 160 -7.20 -13.52 -0.06
CA ARG A 160 -5.92 -13.39 0.66
C ARG A 160 -5.33 -14.78 0.90
N PRO A 161 -4.02 -14.97 0.70
CA PRO A 161 -3.38 -16.26 0.92
C PRO A 161 -3.47 -16.67 2.39
N ILE A 162 -3.82 -17.93 2.64
CA ILE A 162 -3.95 -18.49 3.98
C ILE A 162 -2.54 -18.66 4.57
N SER A 163 -2.33 -18.15 5.78
CA SER A 163 -1.05 -18.28 6.48
C SER A 163 -1.24 -19.09 7.75
N HIS A 164 -0.69 -20.29 7.78
CA HIS A 164 -0.68 -21.16 8.97
C HIS A 164 0.19 -20.62 10.15
N SER A 165 0.59 -19.34 10.11
CA SER A 165 1.41 -18.68 11.13
C SER A 165 0.55 -17.85 12.08
N TRP A 166 0.12 -18.48 13.18
CA TRP A 166 -0.67 -17.87 14.26
C TRP A 166 0.00 -16.68 14.98
N GLY A 167 1.30 -16.43 14.74
CA GLY A 167 2.05 -15.32 15.34
C GLY A 167 1.90 -13.98 14.62
N ILE A 168 1.19 -13.95 13.49
CA ILE A 168 0.95 -12.72 12.73
C ILE A 168 -0.56 -12.58 12.56
N TYR A 169 -1.12 -11.47 13.06
CA TYR A 169 -2.51 -11.01 12.83
C TYR A 169 -2.74 -10.64 11.34
N LYS A 170 -2.37 -11.52 10.41
CA LYS A 170 -2.50 -11.33 8.97
C LYS A 170 -3.79 -11.89 8.40
N GLU A 171 -4.56 -12.63 9.19
CA GLU A 171 -5.80 -13.27 8.73
C GLU A 171 -7.08 -12.54 9.13
N ILE A 172 -7.02 -11.27 9.55
CA ILE A 172 -8.25 -10.49 9.82
C ILE A 172 -9.05 -10.30 8.52
N ASP A 173 -8.36 -10.14 7.39
CA ASP A 173 -8.97 -10.08 6.05
C ASP A 173 -9.64 -11.41 5.64
N ASN A 174 -9.21 -12.53 6.22
CA ASN A 174 -9.74 -13.88 6.00
C ASN A 174 -10.74 -14.32 7.08
N MET A 175 -11.04 -13.47 8.07
CA MET A 175 -12.03 -13.80 9.09
C MET A 175 -13.47 -13.62 8.63
N LEU A 176 -13.71 -12.70 7.69
CA LEU A 176 -15.04 -12.41 7.17
C LEU A 176 -15.12 -12.83 5.71
N ASP A 177 -16.12 -13.64 5.37
CA ASP A 177 -16.33 -14.05 3.99
C ASP A 177 -16.81 -12.85 3.13
N PRO A 178 -16.63 -12.89 1.80
CA PRO A 178 -17.01 -11.77 0.93
C PRO A 178 -18.48 -11.30 1.09
N ASN A 179 -19.41 -12.19 1.44
CA ASN A 179 -20.80 -11.81 1.67
C ASN A 179 -20.93 -10.98 2.95
N GLU A 180 -20.25 -11.36 4.03
CA GLU A 180 -20.22 -10.60 5.28
C GLU A 180 -19.63 -9.20 5.08
N LYS A 181 -18.53 -9.09 4.30
CA LYS A 181 -17.94 -7.81 3.91
C LYS A 181 -18.95 -6.93 3.15
N ASN A 182 -19.63 -7.52 2.17
CA ASN A 182 -20.67 -6.83 1.40
C ASN A 182 -21.85 -6.39 2.28
N MET A 183 -22.29 -7.23 3.22
CA MET A 183 -23.36 -6.89 4.16
C MET A 183 -22.98 -5.71 5.06
N ILE A 184 -21.74 -5.69 5.57
CA ILE A 184 -21.23 -4.58 6.38
C ILE A 184 -21.19 -3.30 5.55
N SER A 185 -20.60 -3.36 4.35
CA SER A 185 -20.49 -2.20 3.46
C SER A 185 -21.86 -1.62 3.10
N ASN A 186 -22.77 -2.46 2.60
CA ASN A 186 -24.13 -2.05 2.24
C ASN A 186 -24.89 -1.47 3.44
N GLY A 187 -24.84 -2.12 4.60
CA GLY A 187 -25.51 -1.63 5.80
C GLY A 187 -24.98 -0.26 6.28
N LEU A 188 -23.68 0.00 6.14
CA LEU A 188 -23.09 1.30 6.44
C LEU A 188 -23.53 2.38 5.43
N PHE A 189 -23.59 2.05 4.14
CA PHE A 189 -24.09 2.95 3.10
C PHE A 189 -25.57 3.28 3.27
N GLU A 190 -26.42 2.30 3.54
CA GLU A 190 -27.85 2.49 3.81
C GLU A 190 -28.07 3.38 5.05
N LEU A 191 -27.28 3.18 6.11
CA LEU A 191 -27.34 4.01 7.30
C LEU A 191 -26.94 5.45 7.00
N ALA A 192 -25.87 5.66 6.22
CA ALA A 192 -25.42 6.98 5.83
C ALA A 192 -26.45 7.71 4.97
N ASP A 193 -27.07 7.02 4.01
CA ASP A 193 -28.14 7.58 3.17
C ASP A 193 -29.38 7.93 4.01
N ALA A 194 -29.76 7.06 4.95
CA ALA A 194 -30.87 7.33 5.85
C ALA A 194 -30.62 8.57 6.73
N ILE A 195 -29.40 8.76 7.24
CA ILE A 195 -29.00 9.96 8.00
C ILE A 195 -29.06 11.20 7.11
N LYS A 196 -28.54 11.11 5.88
CA LYS A 196 -28.59 12.20 4.89
C LYS A 196 -30.03 12.62 4.57
N ASN A 197 -30.94 11.66 4.53
CA ASN A 197 -32.38 11.85 4.31
C ASN A 197 -33.16 12.21 5.60
N GLY A 198 -32.47 12.56 6.69
CA GLY A 198 -33.07 13.11 7.91
C GLY A 198 -33.61 12.08 8.91
N LYS A 199 -33.30 10.79 8.73
CA LYS A 199 -33.72 9.75 9.69
C LYS A 199 -33.01 9.94 11.02
N ILE A 200 -33.79 9.98 12.10
CA ILE A 200 -33.25 10.05 13.46
C ILE A 200 -32.76 8.66 13.88
N ILE A 201 -31.46 8.53 14.09
CA ILE A 201 -30.81 7.29 14.54
C ILE A 201 -30.50 7.38 16.04
N LYS A 202 -30.75 6.30 16.78
CA LYS A 202 -30.38 6.23 18.20
C LYS A 202 -28.86 6.37 18.36
N LYS A 203 -28.44 7.11 19.38
CA LYS A 203 -27.01 7.38 19.65
C LYS A 203 -26.16 6.10 19.72
N ASP A 204 -26.64 5.06 20.39
CA ASP A 204 -25.88 3.80 20.49
C ASP A 204 -25.76 3.05 19.16
N THR A 205 -26.81 3.07 18.34
CA THR A 205 -26.76 2.50 16.99
C THR A 205 -25.74 3.24 16.13
N LEU A 206 -25.77 4.58 16.15
CA LEU A 206 -24.82 5.40 15.41
C LEU A 206 -23.37 5.15 15.89
N LYS A 207 -23.17 5.10 17.21
CA LYS A 207 -21.86 4.84 17.82
C LYS A 207 -21.32 3.46 17.41
N ASN A 208 -22.13 2.41 17.53
CA ASN A 208 -21.72 1.05 17.20
C ASN A 208 -21.45 0.90 15.70
N ALA A 209 -22.27 1.49 14.84
CA ALA A 209 -22.05 1.49 13.40
C ALA A 209 -20.77 2.26 13.01
N ALA A 210 -20.52 3.42 13.62
CA ALA A 210 -19.28 4.16 13.42
C ALA A 210 -18.04 3.37 13.89
N MET A 211 -18.13 2.72 15.05
CA MET A 211 -17.05 1.84 15.53
C MET A 211 -16.81 0.66 14.58
N LEU A 212 -17.88 0.00 14.11
CA LEU A 212 -17.78 -1.07 13.13
C LEU A 212 -17.11 -0.58 11.85
N GLY A 213 -17.55 0.56 11.30
CA GLY A 213 -16.96 1.14 10.09
C GLY A 213 -15.48 1.50 10.24
N ILE A 214 -15.09 2.09 11.38
CA ILE A 214 -13.67 2.40 11.65
C ILE A 214 -12.85 1.11 11.77
N ILE A 215 -13.32 0.12 12.53
CA ILE A 215 -12.63 -1.17 12.69
C ILE A 215 -12.52 -1.88 11.35
N TYR A 216 -13.58 -1.89 10.56
CA TYR A 216 -13.63 -2.48 9.23
C TYR A 216 -12.63 -1.81 8.28
N ALA A 217 -12.62 -0.47 8.21
CA ALA A 217 -11.77 0.28 7.29
C ALA A 217 -10.28 0.31 7.69
N THR A 218 -9.98 0.21 8.98
CA THR A 218 -8.61 0.39 9.50
C THR A 218 -7.98 -0.87 10.09
N SER A 219 -8.76 -1.93 10.27
CA SER A 219 -8.37 -3.13 11.04
C SER A 219 -7.81 -2.80 12.44
N ALA A 220 -8.23 -1.67 13.02
CA ALA A 220 -7.75 -1.20 14.31
C ALA A 220 -8.07 -2.18 15.44
N ARG A 221 -7.07 -2.48 16.26
CA ARG A 221 -7.23 -3.34 17.44
C ARG A 221 -8.11 -2.65 18.50
N PRO A 222 -8.80 -3.43 19.36
CA PRO A 222 -9.59 -2.86 20.46
C PRO A 222 -8.81 -1.86 21.31
N VAL A 223 -7.52 -2.11 21.58
CA VAL A 223 -6.67 -1.18 22.34
C VAL A 223 -6.41 0.13 21.58
N GLN A 224 -6.26 0.09 20.26
CA GLN A 224 -6.06 1.29 19.43
C GLN A 224 -7.36 2.11 19.36
N ILE A 225 -8.50 1.43 19.20
CA ILE A 225 -9.83 2.07 19.23
C ILE A 225 -10.11 2.69 20.59
N SER A 226 -9.76 2.02 21.69
CA SER A 226 -9.99 2.55 23.05
C SER A 226 -9.24 3.85 23.33
N LYS A 227 -8.16 4.10 22.58
CA LYS A 227 -7.32 5.30 22.68
C LYS A 227 -7.63 6.34 21.60
N LEU A 228 -8.54 6.04 20.67
CA LEU A 228 -8.88 6.95 19.59
C LEU A 228 -9.55 8.22 20.16
N ALA A 229 -9.07 9.36 19.71
CA ALA A 229 -9.56 10.68 20.11
C ALA A 229 -9.83 11.50 18.86
N ALA A 230 -10.76 12.47 18.96
CA ALA A 230 -11.16 13.30 17.82
C ALA A 230 -9.97 13.99 17.14
N LYS A 231 -8.93 14.36 17.89
CA LYS A 231 -7.71 14.99 17.36
C LYS A 231 -6.88 14.12 16.40
N TYR A 232 -7.14 12.81 16.35
CA TYR A 232 -6.44 11.86 15.48
C TYR A 232 -7.19 11.57 14.17
N ILE A 233 -8.36 12.20 13.97
CA ILE A 233 -9.14 12.11 12.74
C ILE A 233 -8.92 13.41 11.97
N HIS A 234 -8.36 13.30 10.78
CA HIS A 234 -8.06 14.43 9.92
C HIS A 234 -8.85 14.33 8.63
N ILE A 235 -9.19 15.49 8.07
CA ILE A 235 -9.68 15.55 6.70
C ILE A 235 -8.45 15.61 5.80
N ASP A 236 -8.31 14.61 4.94
CA ASP A 236 -7.15 14.43 4.08
C ASP A 236 -7.35 15.17 2.76
N THR A 237 -8.51 14.99 2.13
CA THR A 237 -8.86 15.65 0.87
C THR A 237 -10.36 15.94 0.81
N ARG A 238 -10.73 17.08 0.21
CA ARG A 238 -12.12 17.40 -0.13
C ARG A 238 -12.21 17.65 -1.63
N ASP A 239 -13.00 16.84 -2.32
CA ASP A 239 -13.38 17.09 -3.70
C ASP A 239 -14.62 18.01 -3.70
N SER A 240 -14.43 19.26 -4.12
CA SER A 240 -15.51 20.26 -4.21
C SER A 240 -16.54 19.95 -5.30
N THR A 241 -16.20 19.09 -6.25
CA THR A 241 -17.04 18.74 -7.41
C THR A 241 -18.05 17.65 -7.04
N ASN A 242 -17.62 16.63 -6.31
CA ASN A 242 -18.47 15.50 -5.91
C ASN A 242 -18.88 15.52 -4.42
N ASN A 243 -18.42 16.53 -3.67
CA ASN A 243 -18.63 16.66 -2.22
C ASN A 243 -18.10 15.45 -1.42
N VAL A 244 -17.14 14.72 -1.98
CA VAL A 244 -16.50 13.57 -1.34
C VAL A 244 -15.38 14.08 -0.44
N THR A 245 -15.43 13.68 0.83
CA THR A 245 -14.38 14.00 1.81
C THR A 245 -13.66 12.72 2.20
N ARG A 246 -12.34 12.68 1.98
CA ARG A 246 -11.46 11.62 2.49
C ARG A 246 -10.96 11.99 3.88
N TYR A 247 -10.91 10.98 4.74
CA TYR A 247 -10.45 11.12 6.11
C TYR A 247 -9.24 10.23 6.33
N SER A 248 -8.27 10.71 7.12
CA SER A 248 -7.17 9.91 7.62
C SER A 248 -7.30 9.76 9.14
N ILE A 249 -6.95 8.56 9.64
CA ILE A 249 -7.03 8.23 11.06
C ILE A 249 -5.65 7.79 11.54
N ILE A 250 -5.15 8.45 12.57
CA ILE A 250 -3.87 8.10 13.21
C ILE A 250 -4.14 7.11 14.34
N LEU A 251 -3.67 5.87 14.18
CA LEU A 251 -3.74 4.83 15.20
C LEU A 251 -2.41 4.74 15.96
N THR A 252 -2.43 5.01 17.26
CA THR A 252 -1.23 4.98 18.11
C THR A 252 -1.07 3.63 18.81
N LEU A 253 0.19 3.17 18.95
CA LEU A 253 0.53 1.87 19.56
C LEU A 253 1.17 1.97 20.94
N ARG A 254 1.43 3.17 21.47
CA ARG A 254 2.01 3.38 22.81
C ARG A 254 0.93 3.62 23.85
#